data_AF-A0A1M3CFE4-F1
#
_entry.id   AF-A0A1M3CFE4-F1
#
_cell.length_a   1.000
_cell.length_b   1.000
_cell.length_c   1.000
_cell.angle_alpha   90.00
_cell.angle_beta   90.00
_cell.angle_gamma   90.00
#
_symmetry.space_group_name_H-M   'P 1'
#
loop_
_entity.id
_entity.type
_entity.pdbx_description
1 polymer ?
#
loop_
_entity_poly.entity_id
_entity_poly.type
_entity_poly.pdbx_seq_one_letter_code
_entity_poly.pdbx_strand_id
1 'polypeptide(L)'
;MPSQMREAIMTLNQRFGCRVFVIALADRRRVYDGGKVGTWAATLDELARELDVVIVVSSGNRHPRGGNRLEQAVTEYPGYLLEDANRFFEPAGALNVITVGALAHGEGLDAERANDVRVRPITKLHEPAPFSRTGPGPGGATKPDVVEIGGTLIFDPVVARLRGGEDVGSAGVLTLYHSYLDQLFTAGSGTSYAAPRVPEAFQAGNGERCIRVTLAFDPPVRHTRNDYAGVGMSFRLVRGCQPDLIFDHYRKREQADGPFPELAARYNCNLVPGPQAREKGSVQCATATFRRDVEEYGDDSYLVVRCESGWATHIDRQQFALVVELLHKAEVQLYERVRQRIRIQA
;
A
#
# COMPACT_ATOMS: atom_id res chain seq x y z
N MET A 1 -5.33 -0.11 -24.18
CA MET A 1 -5.55 -0.16 -22.72
C MET A 1 -6.60 -1.19 -22.30
N PRO A 2 -7.90 -1.13 -22.67
CA PRO A 2 -8.89 -2.08 -22.14
C PRO A 2 -8.61 -3.55 -22.47
N SER A 3 -8.23 -3.84 -23.72
CA SER A 3 -7.86 -5.19 -24.17
C SER A 3 -6.64 -5.75 -23.42
N GLN A 4 -5.60 -4.93 -23.27
CA GLN A 4 -4.38 -5.29 -22.53
C GLN A 4 -4.66 -5.56 -21.05
N MET A 5 -5.54 -4.75 -20.42
CA MET A 5 -5.89 -4.95 -19.01
C MET A 5 -6.70 -6.25 -18.82
N ARG A 6 -7.63 -6.54 -19.74
CA ARG A 6 -8.37 -7.80 -19.76
C ARG A 6 -7.41 -8.99 -19.86
N GLU A 7 -6.53 -8.96 -20.83
CA GLU A 7 -5.53 -10.02 -21.03
C GLU A 7 -4.66 -10.22 -19.79
N ALA A 8 -4.17 -9.13 -19.19
CA ALA A 8 -3.35 -9.19 -17.98
C ALA A 8 -4.11 -9.81 -16.79
N ILE A 9 -5.32 -9.34 -16.48
CA ILE A 9 -6.13 -9.84 -15.37
C ILE A 9 -6.47 -11.32 -15.58
N MET A 10 -6.95 -11.68 -16.77
CA MET A 10 -7.30 -13.07 -17.10
C MET A 10 -6.08 -13.99 -17.00
N THR A 11 -4.94 -13.58 -17.56
CA THR A 11 -3.70 -14.37 -17.51
C THR A 11 -3.24 -14.58 -16.07
N LEU A 12 -3.23 -13.53 -15.25
CA LEU A 12 -2.80 -13.61 -13.86
C LEU A 12 -3.78 -14.44 -13.01
N ASN A 13 -5.08 -14.30 -13.23
CA ASN A 13 -6.09 -15.12 -12.58
C ASN A 13 -5.96 -16.60 -12.95
N GLN A 14 -5.85 -16.93 -14.23
CA GLN A 14 -5.77 -18.31 -14.72
C GLN A 14 -4.45 -19.00 -14.32
N ARG A 15 -3.33 -18.29 -14.44
CA ARG A 15 -1.99 -18.87 -14.23
C ARG A 15 -1.60 -18.93 -12.75
N PHE A 16 -1.99 -17.94 -11.97
CA PHE A 16 -1.54 -17.78 -10.58
C PHE A 16 -2.67 -17.77 -9.55
N GLY A 17 -3.93 -17.85 -9.98
CA GLY A 17 -5.08 -17.79 -9.07
C GLY A 17 -5.28 -16.43 -8.43
N CYS A 18 -4.76 -15.34 -9.01
CA CYS A 18 -4.91 -13.99 -8.46
C CYS A 18 -6.39 -13.61 -8.35
N ARG A 19 -6.83 -13.24 -7.14
CA ARG A 19 -8.21 -12.80 -6.84
C ARG A 19 -8.33 -11.32 -6.50
N VAL A 20 -7.21 -10.62 -6.35
CA VAL A 20 -7.17 -9.19 -6.04
C VAL A 20 -6.25 -8.51 -7.04
N PHE A 21 -6.74 -7.44 -7.66
CA PHE A 21 -6.00 -6.64 -8.63
C PHE A 21 -6.02 -5.18 -8.21
N VAL A 22 -4.85 -4.57 -8.08
CA VAL A 22 -4.72 -3.13 -7.83
C VAL A 22 -4.27 -2.45 -9.11
N ILE A 23 -5.08 -1.51 -9.59
CA ILE A 23 -4.83 -0.73 -10.80
C ILE A 23 -4.70 0.74 -10.40
N ALA A 24 -3.47 1.14 -10.09
CA ALA A 24 -3.10 2.53 -9.80
C ALA A 24 -2.83 3.34 -11.09
N LEU A 25 -3.68 3.15 -12.11
CA LEU A 25 -3.55 3.75 -13.44
C LEU A 25 -4.89 4.33 -13.88
N ALA A 26 -4.82 5.41 -14.65
CA ALA A 26 -5.99 6.09 -15.19
C ALA A 26 -5.69 6.74 -16.55
N ASP A 27 -6.71 6.87 -17.39
CA ASP A 27 -6.64 7.68 -18.60
C ASP A 27 -6.86 9.16 -18.25
N ARG A 28 -5.76 9.91 -18.17
CA ARG A 28 -5.76 11.35 -17.84
C ARG A 28 -6.49 12.21 -18.87
N ARG A 29 -6.80 11.69 -20.05
CA ARG A 29 -7.56 12.40 -21.09
C ARG A 29 -9.07 12.21 -20.95
N ARG A 30 -9.50 11.28 -20.09
CA ARG A 30 -10.91 10.94 -19.88
C ARG A 30 -11.32 11.20 -18.44
N VAL A 31 -11.60 12.48 -18.17
CA VAL A 31 -12.32 12.91 -16.96
C VAL A 31 -13.77 12.47 -17.09
N TYR A 32 -14.35 11.94 -16.03
CA TYR A 32 -15.76 11.58 -16.02
C TYR A 32 -16.64 12.83 -16.15
N ASP A 33 -17.54 12.81 -17.13
CA ASP A 33 -18.39 13.93 -17.53
C ASP A 33 -19.81 13.85 -16.93
N GLY A 34 -20.07 12.89 -16.05
CA GLY A 34 -21.42 12.61 -15.52
C GLY A 34 -22.28 11.74 -16.43
N GLY A 35 -21.77 11.35 -17.60
CA GLY A 35 -22.46 10.52 -18.58
C GLY A 35 -22.20 9.02 -18.39
N LYS A 36 -21.99 8.33 -19.53
CA LYS A 36 -21.71 6.90 -19.55
C LYS A 36 -20.28 6.62 -19.09
N VAL A 37 -20.08 5.49 -18.41
CA VAL A 37 -18.74 4.99 -18.13
C VAL A 37 -18.02 4.63 -19.43
N GLY A 38 -16.70 4.84 -19.44
CA GLY A 38 -15.87 4.44 -20.57
C GLY A 38 -15.68 2.92 -20.67
N THR A 39 -15.11 2.49 -21.79
CA THR A 39 -14.93 1.06 -22.13
C THR A 39 -13.98 0.32 -21.19
N TRP A 40 -13.00 1.01 -20.59
CA TRP A 40 -12.12 0.43 -19.60
C TRP A 40 -12.89 0.13 -18.30
N ALA A 41 -13.68 1.09 -17.82
CA ALA A 41 -14.53 0.88 -16.65
C ALA A 41 -15.49 -0.29 -16.85
N ALA A 42 -16.20 -0.34 -17.98
CA ALA A 42 -17.08 -1.46 -18.32
C ALA A 42 -16.33 -2.81 -18.38
N THR A 43 -15.11 -2.83 -18.93
CA THR A 43 -14.26 -4.03 -18.95
C THR A 43 -13.91 -4.51 -17.54
N LEU A 44 -13.61 -3.60 -16.61
CA LEU A 44 -13.33 -3.99 -15.22
C LEU A 44 -14.58 -4.51 -14.52
N ASP A 45 -15.76 -3.90 -14.79
CA ASP A 45 -17.03 -4.34 -14.24
C ASP A 45 -17.39 -5.78 -14.65
N GLU A 46 -17.17 -6.11 -15.91
CA GLU A 46 -17.34 -7.46 -16.45
C GLU A 46 -16.35 -8.43 -15.80
N LEU A 47 -15.06 -8.09 -15.76
CA LEU A 47 -14.02 -8.98 -15.23
C LEU A 47 -14.17 -9.27 -13.74
N ALA A 48 -14.53 -8.27 -12.94
CA ALA A 48 -14.82 -8.45 -11.52
C ALA A 48 -15.92 -9.50 -11.31
N ARG A 49 -16.97 -9.45 -12.14
CA ARG A 49 -18.10 -10.39 -12.08
C ARG A 49 -17.79 -11.77 -12.66
N GLU A 50 -17.18 -11.83 -13.84
CA GLU A 50 -16.93 -13.10 -14.56
C GLU A 50 -15.88 -13.96 -13.84
N LEU A 51 -14.85 -13.33 -13.27
CA LEU A 51 -13.74 -14.03 -12.65
C LEU A 51 -13.90 -14.19 -11.14
N ASP A 52 -14.93 -13.57 -10.54
CA ASP A 52 -15.12 -13.48 -9.08
C ASP A 52 -13.85 -12.95 -8.39
N VAL A 53 -13.48 -11.71 -8.75
CA VAL A 53 -12.25 -11.06 -8.29
C VAL A 53 -12.53 -9.64 -7.78
N VAL A 54 -11.71 -9.18 -6.84
CA VAL A 54 -11.74 -7.81 -6.35
C VAL A 54 -10.77 -6.96 -7.17
N ILE A 55 -11.28 -5.87 -7.73
CA ILE A 55 -10.47 -4.89 -8.45
C ILE A 55 -10.50 -3.58 -7.69
N VAL A 56 -9.31 -3.07 -7.35
CA VAL A 56 -9.10 -1.79 -6.68
C VAL A 56 -8.49 -0.81 -7.68
N VAL A 57 -9.04 0.39 -7.76
CA VAL A 57 -8.59 1.44 -8.68
C VAL A 57 -8.35 2.75 -7.95
N SER A 58 -7.38 3.55 -8.38
CA SER A 58 -7.19 4.90 -7.82
C SER A 58 -8.18 5.90 -8.45
N SER A 59 -8.72 6.85 -7.67
CA SER A 59 -9.63 7.89 -8.22
C SER A 59 -8.96 8.88 -9.16
N GLY A 60 -7.63 9.00 -9.07
CA GLY A 60 -6.80 9.85 -9.90
C GLY A 60 -6.46 11.18 -9.23
N ASN A 61 -5.45 11.85 -9.79
CA ASN A 61 -4.90 13.09 -9.24
C ASN A 61 -5.25 14.31 -10.12
N ARG A 62 -5.47 15.47 -9.49
CA ARG A 62 -5.55 16.80 -10.12
C ARG A 62 -4.68 17.76 -9.33
N HIS A 63 -3.75 18.47 -9.98
CA HIS A 63 -3.09 19.58 -9.29
C HIS A 63 -4.12 20.69 -9.03
N PRO A 64 -4.30 21.11 -7.76
CA PRO A 64 -5.29 22.12 -7.46
C PRO A 64 -4.77 23.48 -7.89
N ARG A 65 -5.51 24.11 -8.80
CA ARG A 65 -5.24 25.46 -9.31
C ARG A 65 -3.87 25.57 -10.01
N GLY A 66 -3.65 26.66 -10.73
CA GLY A 66 -2.43 26.84 -11.52
C GLY A 66 -2.26 28.27 -11.99
N GLY A 67 -1.03 28.63 -12.38
CA GLY A 67 -0.68 30.00 -12.75
C GLY A 67 -1.05 31.00 -11.65
N ASN A 68 -1.73 32.09 -12.04
CA ASN A 68 -2.12 33.17 -11.13
C ASN A 68 -3.12 32.76 -10.03
N ARG A 69 -3.65 31.52 -10.06
CA ARG A 69 -4.59 30.99 -9.06
C ARG A 69 -3.93 30.08 -8.04
N LEU A 70 -2.60 29.95 -8.03
CA LEU A 70 -1.92 28.96 -7.21
C LEU A 70 -2.23 29.08 -5.71
N GLU A 71 -2.33 30.29 -5.17
CA GLU A 71 -2.69 30.52 -3.76
C GLU A 71 -4.09 29.98 -3.39
N GLN A 72 -4.99 29.88 -4.37
CA GLN A 72 -6.32 29.30 -4.18
C GLN A 72 -6.25 27.81 -3.84
N ALA A 73 -5.13 27.13 -4.07
CA ALA A 73 -4.91 25.78 -3.57
C ALA A 73 -4.92 25.72 -2.04
N VAL A 74 -4.59 26.81 -1.36
CA VAL A 74 -4.67 26.94 0.11
C VAL A 74 -5.99 27.60 0.51
N THR A 75 -6.36 28.73 -0.11
CA THR A 75 -7.49 29.54 0.39
C THR A 75 -8.86 28.98 0.04
N GLU A 76 -8.97 28.14 -0.99
CA GLU A 76 -10.24 27.53 -1.42
C GLU A 76 -10.31 26.03 -1.08
N TYR A 77 -9.33 25.51 -0.33
CA TYR A 77 -9.37 24.16 0.19
C TYR A 77 -10.42 24.02 1.31
N PRO A 78 -11.20 22.93 1.39
CA PRO A 78 -11.28 21.80 0.44
C PRO A 78 -12.33 22.01 -0.68
N GLY A 79 -12.94 23.18 -0.80
CA GLY A 79 -14.09 23.43 -1.68
C GLY A 79 -13.87 23.09 -3.15
N TYR A 80 -12.67 23.34 -3.69
CA TYR A 80 -12.37 23.02 -5.09
C TYR A 80 -12.42 21.50 -5.39
N LEU A 81 -12.38 20.64 -4.37
CA LEU A 81 -12.49 19.19 -4.54
C LEU A 81 -13.88 18.76 -4.98
N LEU A 82 -14.90 19.60 -4.80
CA LEU A 82 -16.30 19.31 -5.15
C LEU A 82 -16.69 19.86 -6.52
N GLU A 83 -15.79 20.58 -7.19
CA GLU A 83 -16.03 21.12 -8.53
C GLU A 83 -16.21 20.03 -9.57
N ASP A 84 -17.01 20.31 -10.60
CA ASP A 84 -17.15 19.44 -11.77
C ASP A 84 -15.81 19.20 -12.48
N ALA A 85 -14.85 20.11 -12.36
CA ALA A 85 -13.51 19.92 -12.91
C ALA A 85 -12.66 18.90 -12.14
N ASN A 86 -13.05 18.51 -10.91
CA ASN A 86 -12.34 17.57 -10.04
C ASN A 86 -12.85 16.12 -10.10
N ARG A 87 -13.74 15.82 -11.06
CA ARG A 87 -14.28 14.46 -11.27
C ARG A 87 -13.17 13.45 -11.52
N PHE A 88 -13.36 12.20 -11.10
CA PHE A 88 -12.38 11.12 -11.29
C PHE A 88 -12.08 10.82 -12.77
N PHE A 89 -10.98 10.11 -13.02
CA PHE A 89 -10.61 9.64 -14.36
C PHE A 89 -11.16 8.24 -14.65
N GLU A 90 -11.32 7.88 -15.92
CA GLU A 90 -11.49 6.48 -16.31
C GLU A 90 -10.26 5.65 -15.85
N PRO A 91 -10.42 4.47 -15.21
CA PRO A 91 -11.62 3.65 -15.04
C PRO A 91 -12.34 3.79 -13.68
N ALA A 92 -12.03 4.82 -12.87
CA ALA A 92 -12.52 4.96 -11.49
C ALA A 92 -14.05 5.05 -11.32
N GLY A 93 -14.78 5.22 -12.42
CA GLY A 93 -16.25 5.21 -12.45
C GLY A 93 -16.90 3.83 -12.57
N ALA A 94 -16.13 2.75 -12.69
CA ALA A 94 -16.66 1.39 -12.67
C ALA A 94 -17.40 1.09 -11.35
N LEU A 95 -18.46 0.29 -11.42
CA LEU A 95 -19.39 0.03 -10.30
C LEU A 95 -19.00 -1.18 -9.46
N ASN A 96 -18.48 -2.25 -10.07
CA ASN A 96 -18.06 -3.49 -9.42
C ASN A 96 -16.57 -3.43 -9.00
N VAL A 97 -16.00 -2.23 -8.90
CA VAL A 97 -14.62 -2.00 -8.46
C VAL A 97 -14.60 -1.10 -7.24
N ILE A 98 -13.56 -1.24 -6.42
CA ILE A 98 -13.29 -0.36 -5.28
C ILE A 98 -12.41 0.80 -5.75
N THR A 99 -12.97 2.00 -5.80
CA THR A 99 -12.27 3.24 -6.13
C THR A 99 -11.75 3.88 -4.85
N VAL A 100 -10.44 4.15 -4.80
CA VAL A 100 -9.74 4.68 -3.64
C VAL A 100 -9.32 6.12 -3.87
N GLY A 101 -9.78 7.02 -3.01
CA GLY A 101 -9.27 8.39 -2.88
C GLY A 101 -8.13 8.50 -1.88
N ALA A 102 -7.52 9.67 -1.78
CA ALA A 102 -6.39 9.90 -0.88
C ALA A 102 -6.74 10.83 0.28
N LEU A 103 -6.22 10.50 1.46
CA LEU A 103 -6.12 11.36 2.64
C LEU A 103 -4.68 11.82 2.85
N ALA A 104 -4.54 12.97 3.48
CA ALA A 104 -3.26 13.48 3.96
C ALA A 104 -2.85 12.79 5.28
N HIS A 105 -1.56 12.51 5.43
CA HIS A 105 -0.96 12.05 6.70
C HIS A 105 -0.53 13.19 7.62
N GLY A 106 -0.87 14.43 7.29
CA GLY A 106 -0.49 15.61 8.05
C GLY A 106 -0.28 16.83 7.16
N GLU A 107 0.51 17.76 7.68
CA GLU A 107 0.83 19.05 7.04
C GLU A 107 1.92 18.95 5.98
N GLY A 108 2.68 17.86 5.98
CA GLY A 108 3.77 17.63 5.04
C GLY A 108 5.04 18.46 5.30
N LEU A 109 5.07 19.31 6.32
CA LEU A 109 6.22 20.15 6.64
C LEU A 109 7.30 19.34 7.39
N ASP A 110 8.57 19.52 7.00
CA ASP A 110 9.72 19.06 7.78
C ASP A 110 10.13 20.12 8.82
N ALA A 111 11.02 19.77 9.75
CA ALA A 111 11.41 20.66 10.85
C ALA A 111 12.01 22.00 10.36
N GLU A 112 12.65 22.02 9.18
CA GLU A 112 13.17 23.24 8.58
C GLU A 112 12.05 24.11 8.01
N ARG A 113 11.12 23.53 7.23
CA ARG A 113 10.01 24.29 6.63
C ARG A 113 8.92 24.67 7.62
N ALA A 114 8.77 23.93 8.72
CA ALA A 114 7.86 24.30 9.80
C ALA A 114 8.19 25.68 10.39
N ASN A 115 9.45 26.12 10.29
CA ASN A 115 9.90 27.43 10.75
C ASN A 115 9.85 28.52 9.65
N ASP A 116 9.66 28.17 8.37
CA ASP A 116 9.49 29.16 7.29
C ASP A 116 8.01 29.51 7.15
N VAL A 117 7.63 30.67 7.71
CA VAL A 117 6.26 31.22 7.69
C VAL A 117 5.69 31.38 6.28
N ARG A 118 6.53 31.40 5.24
CA ARG A 118 6.09 31.52 3.84
C ARG A 118 5.58 30.19 3.29
N VAL A 119 6.09 29.06 3.77
CA VAL A 119 5.63 27.74 3.33
C VAL A 119 4.34 27.41 4.05
N ARG A 120 3.27 27.14 3.30
CA ARG A 120 1.93 26.95 3.88
C ARG A 120 1.47 25.52 3.65
N PRO A 121 1.08 24.80 4.72
CA PRO A 121 0.43 23.50 4.55
C PRO A 121 -0.99 23.72 4.01
N ILE A 122 -1.49 22.75 3.25
CA ILE A 122 -2.86 22.76 2.74
C ILE A 122 -3.78 21.95 3.66
N THR A 123 -3.28 20.86 4.24
CA THR A 123 -4.08 19.88 4.97
C THR A 123 -3.56 19.60 6.37
N LYS A 124 -4.43 19.06 7.21
CA LYS A 124 -4.09 18.36 8.45
C LYS A 124 -4.20 16.85 8.29
N LEU A 125 -3.85 16.12 9.36
CA LEU A 125 -3.98 14.66 9.42
C LEU A 125 -5.42 14.24 9.11
N HIS A 126 -5.57 13.28 8.20
CA HIS A 126 -6.84 12.68 7.75
C HIS A 126 -7.80 13.60 6.99
N GLU A 127 -7.36 14.79 6.58
CA GLU A 127 -8.13 15.61 5.65
C GLU A 127 -7.96 15.10 4.19
N PRO A 128 -8.93 15.35 3.28
CA PRO A 128 -8.83 14.94 1.89
C PRO A 128 -7.57 15.46 1.23
N ALA A 129 -6.78 14.60 0.58
CA ALA A 129 -5.55 15.04 -0.03
C ALA A 129 -5.85 16.10 -1.14
N PRO A 130 -5.07 17.18 -1.26
CA PRO A 130 -5.37 18.31 -2.15
C PRO A 130 -5.50 17.93 -3.63
N PHE A 131 -4.93 16.80 -4.02
CA PHE A 131 -4.95 16.29 -5.38
C PHE A 131 -6.02 15.23 -5.64
N SER A 132 -6.70 14.72 -4.60
CA SER A 132 -7.60 13.58 -4.75
C SER A 132 -8.82 13.96 -5.58
N ARG A 133 -9.11 13.17 -6.62
CA ARG A 133 -10.36 13.33 -7.38
C ARG A 133 -11.54 12.70 -6.65
N THR A 134 -12.71 13.26 -6.88
CA THR A 134 -13.97 12.90 -6.21
C THR A 134 -15.06 12.60 -7.24
N GLY A 135 -16.12 11.92 -6.80
CA GLY A 135 -17.34 11.68 -7.57
C GLY A 135 -18.30 12.88 -7.55
N PRO A 136 -19.59 12.68 -7.85
CA PRO A 136 -20.27 11.40 -7.90
C PRO A 136 -19.92 10.59 -9.16
N GLY A 137 -20.17 9.29 -9.09
CA GLY A 137 -20.09 8.35 -10.20
C GLY A 137 -21.42 8.18 -10.94
N PRO A 138 -21.48 7.18 -11.84
CA PRO A 138 -22.66 6.89 -12.65
C PRO A 138 -23.93 6.72 -11.82
N GLY A 139 -25.02 7.36 -12.25
CA GLY A 139 -26.29 7.32 -11.52
C GLY A 139 -26.25 7.98 -10.14
N GLY A 140 -25.29 8.87 -9.88
CA GLY A 140 -25.12 9.50 -8.57
C GLY A 140 -24.40 8.62 -7.55
N ALA A 141 -23.76 7.52 -7.98
CA ALA A 141 -23.02 6.63 -7.09
C ALA A 141 -21.96 7.39 -6.28
N THR A 142 -21.80 7.03 -5.01
CA THR A 142 -20.74 7.63 -4.19
C THR A 142 -19.39 7.11 -4.68
N LYS A 143 -18.52 8.03 -5.11
CA LYS A 143 -17.13 7.75 -5.49
C LYS A 143 -16.23 8.85 -4.92
N PRO A 144 -14.99 8.56 -4.49
CA PRO A 144 -14.44 7.21 -4.29
C PRO A 144 -15.24 6.42 -3.24
N ASP A 145 -15.15 5.09 -3.26
CA ASP A 145 -15.87 4.23 -2.31
C ASP A 145 -15.20 4.26 -0.93
N VAL A 146 -13.87 4.37 -0.93
CA VAL A 146 -13.04 4.44 0.26
C VAL A 146 -11.90 5.45 0.07
N VAL A 147 -11.25 5.81 1.16
CA VAL A 147 -10.09 6.70 1.17
C VAL A 147 -9.00 6.10 2.05
N GLU A 148 -7.74 6.38 1.72
CA GLU A 148 -6.59 5.94 2.49
C GLU A 148 -5.44 6.95 2.35
N ILE A 149 -4.44 6.92 3.25
CA ILE A 149 -3.29 7.83 3.18
C ILE A 149 -2.59 7.69 1.84
N GLY A 150 -2.50 8.81 1.12
CA GLY A 150 -1.82 8.93 -0.16
C GLY A 150 -0.84 10.09 -0.24
N GLY A 151 -0.61 10.81 0.86
CA GLY A 151 0.25 12.00 0.90
C GLY A 151 -0.53 13.32 0.84
N THR A 152 0.19 14.43 0.83
CA THR A 152 -0.36 15.78 0.72
C THR A 152 0.43 16.65 -0.27
N LEU A 153 0.03 17.92 -0.42
CA LEU A 153 0.77 18.97 -1.11
C LEU A 153 1.06 20.12 -0.17
N ILE A 154 2.18 20.78 -0.41
CA ILE A 154 2.60 22.01 0.26
C ILE A 154 2.61 23.14 -0.74
N PHE A 155 2.16 24.32 -0.32
CA PHE A 155 2.33 25.55 -1.09
C PHE A 155 3.68 26.19 -0.75
N ASP A 156 4.53 26.32 -1.77
CA ASP A 156 5.85 26.94 -1.66
C ASP A 156 5.89 28.21 -2.54
N PRO A 157 5.73 29.41 -1.95
CA PRO A 157 5.68 30.66 -2.70
C PRO A 157 7.06 31.06 -3.27
N VAL A 158 8.16 30.56 -2.70
CA VAL A 158 9.52 30.91 -3.16
C VAL A 158 9.75 30.40 -4.57
N VAL A 159 9.24 29.21 -4.88
CA VAL A 159 9.30 28.59 -6.21
C VAL A 159 7.98 28.64 -6.96
N ALA A 160 6.98 29.35 -6.42
CA ALA A 160 5.63 29.52 -6.99
C ALA A 160 5.04 28.19 -7.52
N ARG A 161 5.10 27.13 -6.70
CA ARG A 161 4.57 25.80 -7.05
C ARG A 161 3.98 25.06 -5.86
N LEU A 162 3.12 24.09 -6.17
CA LEU A 162 2.73 23.06 -5.23
C LEU A 162 3.73 21.93 -5.28
N ARG A 163 4.09 21.40 -4.11
CA ARG A 163 5.10 20.35 -3.97
C ARG A 163 4.50 19.15 -3.25
N GLY A 164 4.61 17.97 -3.87
CA GLY A 164 4.22 16.69 -3.29
C GLY A 164 5.41 15.92 -2.73
N GLY A 165 5.19 14.66 -2.39
CA GLY A 165 6.20 13.72 -1.88
C GLY A 165 7.45 13.60 -2.75
N GLU A 166 7.26 13.71 -4.07
CA GLU A 166 8.33 13.67 -5.07
C GLU A 166 9.32 14.83 -4.96
N ASP A 167 8.87 15.98 -4.45
CA ASP A 167 9.69 17.17 -4.24
C ASP A 167 10.10 17.37 -2.76
N VAL A 168 9.26 16.89 -1.84
CA VAL A 168 9.35 17.09 -0.40
C VAL A 168 8.94 15.79 0.30
N GLY A 169 9.93 15.05 0.80
CA GLY A 169 9.68 13.71 1.35
C GLY A 169 8.64 13.67 2.47
N SER A 170 8.62 14.69 3.33
CA SER A 170 7.63 14.83 4.41
C SER A 170 6.19 15.00 3.91
N ALA A 171 5.98 15.46 2.68
CA ALA A 171 4.66 15.58 2.05
C ALA A 171 4.17 14.27 1.42
N GLY A 172 5.01 13.23 1.32
CA GLY A 172 4.70 11.99 0.63
C GLY A 172 4.65 10.76 1.53
N VAL A 173 4.14 9.68 0.97
CA VAL A 173 4.22 8.33 1.57
C VAL A 173 5.53 7.69 1.13
N LEU A 174 6.27 7.13 2.08
CA LEU A 174 7.51 6.39 1.83
C LEU A 174 7.22 5.14 0.97
N THR A 175 8.00 4.94 -0.08
CA THR A 175 7.85 3.84 -1.04
C THR A 175 9.19 3.45 -1.66
N LEU A 176 9.22 2.37 -2.43
CA LEU A 176 10.39 1.96 -3.20
C LEU A 176 10.60 2.86 -4.42
N TYR A 177 11.85 3.17 -4.70
CA TYR A 177 12.19 3.88 -5.93
C TYR A 177 12.35 2.90 -7.10
N HIS A 178 11.88 3.29 -8.28
CA HIS A 178 11.86 2.42 -9.46
C HIS A 178 13.27 2.00 -9.93
N SER A 179 14.28 2.86 -9.73
CA SER A 179 15.68 2.56 -10.00
C SER A 179 16.41 2.31 -8.68
N TYR A 180 16.14 1.16 -8.08
CA TYR A 180 16.61 0.81 -6.73
C TYR A 180 18.14 0.83 -6.56
N LEU A 181 18.89 0.78 -7.67
CA LEU A 181 20.35 0.91 -7.69
C LEU A 181 20.83 2.34 -7.47
N ASP A 182 20.04 3.33 -7.88
CA ASP A 182 20.34 4.76 -7.69
C ASP A 182 19.90 5.23 -6.29
N GLN A 183 18.75 4.75 -5.84
CA GLN A 183 18.15 5.11 -4.56
C GLN A 183 17.19 4.00 -4.13
N LEU A 184 17.21 3.60 -2.86
CA LEU A 184 16.37 2.49 -2.38
C LEU A 184 14.92 2.93 -2.15
N PHE A 185 14.73 4.05 -1.45
CA PHE A 185 13.42 4.56 -1.06
C PHE A 185 13.21 5.96 -1.57
N THR A 186 11.98 6.28 -1.98
CA THR A 186 11.53 7.63 -2.28
C THR A 186 10.24 7.92 -1.53
N ALA A 187 9.72 9.13 -1.64
CA ALA A 187 8.38 9.47 -1.20
C ALA A 187 7.57 9.96 -2.39
N GLY A 188 6.25 9.80 -2.34
CA GLY A 188 5.36 10.31 -3.37
C GLY A 188 3.99 10.65 -2.84
N SER A 189 3.32 11.57 -3.54
CA SER A 189 1.95 11.97 -3.26
C SER A 189 1.01 11.57 -4.39
N GLY A 190 -0.13 10.95 -4.06
CA GLY A 190 -1.09 10.51 -5.06
C GLY A 190 -2.06 9.42 -4.59
N THR A 191 -3.22 9.36 -5.23
CA THR A 191 -4.20 8.27 -5.06
C THR A 191 -3.64 6.91 -5.47
N SER A 192 -2.58 6.89 -6.28
CA SER A 192 -1.82 5.69 -6.64
C SER A 192 -1.05 5.08 -5.47
N TYR A 193 -0.71 5.87 -4.44
CA TYR A 193 -0.10 5.39 -3.20
C TYR A 193 -1.15 4.96 -2.17
N ALA A 194 -2.36 5.54 -2.24
CA ALA A 194 -3.51 5.11 -1.43
C ALA A 194 -4.11 3.79 -1.92
N ALA A 195 -4.30 3.61 -3.23
CA ALA A 195 -4.94 2.43 -3.83
C ALA A 195 -4.37 1.06 -3.43
N PRO A 196 -3.04 0.84 -3.34
CA PRO A 196 -2.48 -0.44 -2.90
C PRO A 196 -2.55 -0.65 -1.38
N ARG A 197 -2.89 0.38 -0.60
CA ARG A 197 -3.02 0.26 0.85
C ARG A 197 -4.40 -0.29 1.17
N VAL A 198 -4.44 -1.31 2.02
CA VAL A 198 -5.68 -1.93 2.49
C VAL A 198 -6.34 -0.96 3.47
N PRO A 199 -7.56 -0.43 3.20
CA PRO A 199 -8.19 0.58 4.04
C PRO A 199 -8.31 0.12 5.49
N GLU A 200 -8.17 1.04 6.46
CA GLU A 200 -8.30 0.75 7.89
C GLU A 200 -9.58 -0.04 8.26
N ALA A 201 -10.69 0.14 7.54
CA ALA A 201 -11.92 -0.62 7.74
C ALA A 201 -11.81 -2.13 7.44
N PHE A 202 -10.79 -2.55 6.69
CA PHE A 202 -10.41 -3.96 6.48
C PHE A 202 -9.40 -4.44 7.54
N GLN A 203 -8.82 -3.52 8.32
CA GLN A 203 -7.91 -3.79 9.43
C GLN A 203 -8.67 -3.82 10.78
N ALA A 204 -9.71 -3.00 10.93
CA ALA A 204 -10.53 -2.84 12.14
C ALA A 204 -11.81 -3.72 12.11
N GLY A 205 -11.91 -4.68 13.05
CA GLY A 205 -13.07 -5.55 13.23
C GLY A 205 -12.75 -6.92 13.85
N ASN A 206 -13.72 -7.49 14.56
CA ASN A 206 -13.65 -8.87 15.05
C ASN A 206 -13.80 -9.86 13.89
N GLY A 207 -12.69 -10.51 13.51
CA GLY A 207 -12.68 -11.56 12.50
C GLY A 207 -11.30 -12.19 12.36
N GLU A 208 -11.26 -13.41 11.82
CA GLU A 208 -9.99 -14.11 11.57
C GLU A 208 -9.18 -13.31 10.54
N ARG A 209 -8.03 -12.77 10.94
CA ARG A 209 -7.07 -12.08 10.07
C ARG A 209 -5.95 -13.06 9.75
N CYS A 210 -5.45 -13.10 8.53
CA CYS A 210 -4.30 -13.91 8.15
C CYS A 210 -3.25 -13.01 7.48
N ILE A 211 -2.02 -13.07 7.95
CA ILE A 211 -0.85 -12.50 7.26
C ILE A 211 -0.16 -13.69 6.58
N ARG A 212 -0.21 -13.77 5.25
CA ARG A 212 0.51 -14.77 4.48
C ARG A 212 1.77 -14.13 3.91
N VAL A 213 2.91 -14.76 4.15
CA VAL A 213 4.22 -14.30 3.68
C VAL A 213 4.79 -15.37 2.76
N THR A 214 5.15 -14.96 1.55
CA THR A 214 5.87 -15.78 0.58
C THR A 214 7.24 -15.16 0.34
N LEU A 215 8.31 -15.93 0.57
CA LEU A 215 9.69 -15.58 0.30
C LEU A 215 10.22 -16.52 -0.77
N ALA A 216 10.78 -15.98 -1.85
CA ALA A 216 11.49 -16.75 -2.86
C ALA A 216 12.90 -16.18 -3.04
N PHE A 217 13.89 -17.04 -3.21
CA PHE A 217 15.28 -16.63 -3.47
C PHE A 217 15.99 -17.65 -4.35
N ASP A 218 17.11 -17.28 -4.94
CA ASP A 218 17.87 -18.07 -5.92
C ASP A 218 19.30 -18.34 -5.42
N PRO A 219 19.50 -19.25 -4.45
CA PRO A 219 20.83 -19.53 -3.92
C PRO A 219 21.67 -20.28 -4.97
N PRO A 220 23.00 -20.07 -5.04
CA PRO A 220 23.85 -20.91 -5.86
C PRO A 220 23.81 -22.35 -5.32
N VAL A 221 23.80 -23.32 -6.24
CA VAL A 221 23.66 -24.73 -5.89
C VAL A 221 24.89 -25.55 -6.31
N ARG A 222 25.19 -26.62 -5.57
CA ARG A 222 26.30 -27.53 -5.90
C ARG A 222 25.90 -28.98 -5.65
N HIS A 223 25.79 -29.75 -6.74
CA HIS A 223 25.32 -31.14 -6.70
C HIS A 223 26.18 -32.09 -5.86
N THR A 224 27.45 -31.77 -5.64
CA THR A 224 28.37 -32.60 -4.85
C THR A 224 28.22 -32.42 -3.33
N ARG A 225 27.33 -31.53 -2.88
CA ARG A 225 27.12 -31.24 -1.46
C ARG A 225 25.75 -31.70 -0.98
N ASN A 226 25.71 -32.26 0.22
CA ASN A 226 24.46 -32.62 0.90
C ASN A 226 23.67 -31.36 1.32
N ASP A 227 24.37 -30.30 1.71
CA ASP A 227 23.85 -28.94 1.85
C ASP A 227 23.81 -28.26 0.47
N TYR A 228 22.86 -28.67 -0.37
CA TYR A 228 22.80 -28.34 -1.81
C TYR A 228 22.82 -26.83 -2.12
N ALA A 229 22.13 -26.01 -1.32
CA ALA A 229 22.07 -24.56 -1.45
C ALA A 229 23.22 -23.86 -0.71
N GLY A 230 23.87 -22.90 -1.38
CA GLY A 230 25.05 -22.21 -0.88
C GLY A 230 24.79 -21.15 0.18
N VAL A 231 23.56 -20.68 0.28
CA VAL A 231 23.05 -19.80 1.36
C VAL A 231 21.61 -20.18 1.68
N GLY A 232 21.24 -20.00 2.95
CA GLY A 232 19.87 -20.12 3.40
C GLY A 232 19.23 -18.75 3.50
N MET A 233 17.94 -18.64 3.22
CA MET A 233 17.15 -17.50 3.66
C MET A 233 15.97 -17.98 4.49
N SER A 234 15.50 -17.14 5.41
CA SER A 234 14.31 -17.43 6.21
C SER A 234 13.62 -16.14 6.61
N PHE A 235 12.38 -16.26 7.08
CA PHE A 235 11.65 -15.11 7.64
C PHE A 235 10.98 -15.43 8.97
N ARG A 236 10.78 -14.39 9.78
CA ARG A 236 10.02 -14.38 11.03
C ARG A 236 9.07 -13.19 11.02
N LEU A 237 7.88 -13.36 11.58
CA LEU A 237 6.92 -12.28 11.77
C LEU A 237 6.88 -11.98 13.27
N VAL A 238 7.23 -10.74 13.64
CA VAL A 238 7.32 -10.27 15.02
C VAL A 238 6.33 -9.11 15.20
N ARG A 239 5.57 -9.09 16.29
CA ARG A 239 4.59 -8.04 16.58
C ARG A 239 4.71 -7.56 18.01
N GLY A 240 4.47 -6.27 18.25
CA GLY A 240 4.44 -5.67 19.60
C GLY A 240 5.77 -5.57 20.30
N CYS A 241 6.86 -5.55 19.55
CA CYS A 241 8.23 -5.49 20.05
C CYS A 241 8.93 -4.23 19.50
N GLN A 242 9.73 -3.56 20.32
CA GLN A 242 10.50 -2.39 19.91
C GLN A 242 11.53 -2.78 18.82
N PRO A 243 11.68 -1.98 17.74
CA PRO A 243 12.59 -2.27 16.64
C PRO A 243 14.02 -2.60 17.07
N ASP A 244 14.54 -1.87 18.07
CA ASP A 244 15.91 -2.04 18.57
C ASP A 244 16.14 -3.44 19.14
N LEU A 245 15.16 -3.98 19.87
CA LEU A 245 15.23 -5.34 20.44
C LEU A 245 15.18 -6.42 19.34
N ILE A 246 14.39 -6.19 18.29
CA ILE A 246 14.32 -7.09 17.12
C ILE A 246 15.66 -7.06 16.38
N PHE A 247 16.21 -5.87 16.14
CA PHE A 247 17.49 -5.70 15.48
C PHE A 247 18.62 -6.35 16.28
N ASP A 248 18.70 -6.11 17.59
CA ASP A 248 19.73 -6.68 18.45
C ASP A 248 19.67 -8.20 18.56
N HIS A 249 18.47 -8.78 18.52
CA HIS A 249 18.27 -10.22 18.54
C HIS A 249 18.68 -10.89 17.21
N TYR A 250 18.40 -10.26 16.06
CA TYR A 250 18.65 -10.83 14.74
C TYR A 250 19.94 -10.37 14.05
N ARG A 251 20.66 -9.38 14.61
CA ARG A 251 21.94 -8.90 14.03
C ARG A 251 23.03 -9.96 14.16
N LYS A 252 23.93 -9.97 13.17
CA LYS A 252 25.20 -10.70 13.24
C LYS A 252 26.09 -9.99 14.27
N ARG A 253 26.61 -10.72 15.26
CA ARG A 253 27.47 -10.19 16.33
C ARG A 253 28.91 -10.70 16.19
N GLU A 254 29.89 -9.90 16.60
CA GLU A 254 31.30 -10.31 16.64
C GLU A 254 31.61 -11.05 17.95
N GLN A 255 32.74 -11.75 18.01
CA GLN A 255 33.13 -12.64 19.12
C GLN A 255 33.21 -11.94 20.51
N ALA A 256 33.22 -10.60 20.52
CA ALA A 256 33.27 -9.76 21.72
C ALA A 256 31.89 -9.37 22.29
N ASP A 257 30.80 -9.62 21.56
CA ASP A 257 29.46 -9.28 22.02
C ASP A 257 28.91 -10.37 22.97
N GLY A 258 28.40 -9.97 24.14
CA GLY A 258 27.77 -10.87 25.12
C GLY A 258 26.51 -11.62 24.61
N PRO A 259 25.82 -12.39 25.48
CA PRO A 259 24.71 -13.27 25.07
C PRO A 259 23.55 -12.50 24.42
N PHE A 260 22.83 -13.17 23.52
CA PHE A 260 21.66 -12.58 22.84
C PHE A 260 20.61 -12.11 23.87
N PRO A 261 20.04 -10.91 23.70
CA PRO A 261 18.81 -10.58 24.40
C PRO A 261 17.71 -11.53 23.90
N GLU A 262 17.06 -12.23 24.81
CA GLU A 262 16.05 -13.23 24.47
C GLU A 262 14.76 -12.53 24.01
N LEU A 263 14.37 -12.78 22.75
CA LEU A 263 13.10 -12.31 22.23
C LEU A 263 11.99 -13.22 22.76
N ALA A 264 11.22 -12.73 23.74
CA ALA A 264 10.13 -13.50 24.33
C ALA A 264 9.17 -14.06 23.27
N ALA A 265 8.80 -15.33 23.39
CA ALA A 265 7.97 -16.04 22.41
C ALA A 265 6.64 -15.35 22.08
N ARG A 266 6.09 -14.56 23.03
CA ARG A 266 4.87 -13.76 22.84
C ARG A 266 4.93 -12.78 21.66
N TYR A 267 6.13 -12.34 21.28
CA TYR A 267 6.31 -11.41 20.16
C TYR A 267 6.35 -12.12 18.81
N ASN A 268 6.63 -13.43 18.78
CA ASN A 268 6.69 -14.20 17.54
C ASN A 268 5.29 -14.64 17.11
N CYS A 269 4.88 -14.22 15.92
CA CYS A 269 3.64 -14.69 15.33
C CYS A 269 3.77 -16.16 14.90
N ASN A 270 2.75 -16.96 15.17
CA ASN A 270 2.74 -18.37 14.81
C ASN A 270 2.50 -18.55 13.30
N LEU A 271 3.60 -18.76 12.56
CA LEU A 271 3.59 -18.99 11.13
C LEU A 271 3.45 -20.49 10.81
N VAL A 272 2.44 -20.84 10.03
CA VAL A 272 2.18 -22.21 9.55
C VAL A 272 2.25 -22.26 8.02
N PRO A 273 3.08 -23.12 7.41
CA PRO A 273 4.02 -24.07 8.02
C PRO A 273 5.17 -23.43 8.81
N GLY A 274 5.61 -24.11 9.88
CA GLY A 274 6.69 -23.65 10.77
C GLY A 274 8.09 -23.67 10.12
N PRO A 275 9.10 -23.06 10.77
CA PRO A 275 10.46 -22.92 10.22
C PRO A 275 11.06 -24.24 9.73
N GLN A 276 10.96 -25.30 10.55
CA GLN A 276 11.52 -26.62 10.27
C GLN A 276 10.97 -27.28 8.99
N ALA A 277 9.79 -26.86 8.54
CA ALA A 277 9.18 -27.35 7.30
C ALA A 277 9.55 -26.46 6.10
N ARG A 278 9.45 -25.12 6.25
CA ARG A 278 9.58 -24.18 5.13
C ARG A 278 11.03 -23.82 4.76
N GLU A 279 11.95 -23.79 5.72
CA GLU A 279 13.33 -23.31 5.51
C GLU A 279 14.19 -24.25 4.66
N LYS A 280 13.66 -25.43 4.34
CA LYS A 280 14.32 -26.42 3.47
C LYS A 280 14.23 -26.06 1.98
N GLY A 281 13.38 -25.10 1.61
CA GLY A 281 13.14 -24.69 0.23
C GLY A 281 13.58 -23.27 -0.05
N SER A 282 13.91 -23.01 -1.33
CA SER A 282 14.18 -21.66 -1.84
C SER A 282 12.92 -20.84 -2.09
N VAL A 283 11.75 -21.49 -2.07
CA VAL A 283 10.42 -20.87 -2.07
C VAL A 283 9.72 -21.29 -0.79
N GLN A 284 9.40 -20.31 0.05
CA GLN A 284 8.84 -20.47 1.37
C GLN A 284 7.51 -19.72 1.41
N CYS A 285 6.49 -20.34 1.99
CA CYS A 285 5.20 -19.70 2.22
C CYS A 285 4.74 -20.08 3.63
N ALA A 286 4.27 -19.11 4.41
CA ALA A 286 3.64 -19.37 5.70
C ALA A 286 2.60 -18.32 6.04
N THR A 287 1.60 -18.73 6.80
CA THR A 287 0.48 -17.89 7.20
C THR A 287 0.44 -17.77 8.72
N ALA A 288 0.32 -16.55 9.21
CA ALA A 288 0.01 -16.26 10.60
C ALA A 288 -1.46 -15.86 10.70
N THR A 289 -2.22 -16.53 11.56
CA THR A 289 -3.66 -16.29 11.73
C THR A 289 -3.95 -15.68 13.10
N PHE A 290 -4.71 -14.58 13.13
CA PHE A 290 -5.08 -13.81 14.30
C PHE A 290 -6.60 -13.83 14.46
N ARG A 291 -7.12 -14.19 15.63
CA ARG A 291 -8.57 -14.35 15.87
C ARG A 291 -9.18 -13.35 16.86
N ARG A 292 -8.39 -12.47 17.47
CA ARG A 292 -8.84 -11.44 18.43
C ARG A 292 -8.43 -10.04 17.98
N ASP A 293 -9.06 -9.01 18.54
CA ASP A 293 -8.62 -7.63 18.38
C ASP A 293 -7.17 -7.47 18.83
N VAL A 294 -6.41 -6.75 18.00
CA VAL A 294 -4.95 -6.68 18.05
C VAL A 294 -4.46 -5.46 18.81
N GLU A 295 -5.38 -4.72 19.46
CA GLU A 295 -5.12 -3.50 20.22
C GLU A 295 -4.12 -3.71 21.38
N GLU A 296 -4.11 -4.89 22.01
CA GLU A 296 -3.15 -5.22 23.08
C GLU A 296 -1.70 -5.43 22.60
N TYR A 297 -1.48 -5.62 21.30
CA TYR A 297 -0.18 -6.05 20.75
C TYR A 297 0.56 -4.93 19.99
N GLY A 298 0.02 -3.71 19.97
CA GLY A 298 0.55 -2.62 19.16
C GLY A 298 0.23 -2.75 17.67
N ASP A 299 0.24 -1.61 16.98
CA ASP A 299 -0.15 -1.51 15.57
C ASP A 299 0.93 -2.05 14.62
N ASP A 300 2.18 -2.10 15.08
CA ASP A 300 3.33 -2.43 14.24
C ASP A 300 3.62 -3.93 14.17
N SER A 301 3.69 -4.44 12.93
CA SER A 301 4.14 -5.79 12.61
C SER A 301 5.44 -5.73 11.81
N TYR A 302 6.48 -6.39 12.31
CA TYR A 302 7.81 -6.42 11.71
C TYR A 302 8.05 -7.78 11.05
N LEU A 303 8.39 -7.74 9.76
CA LEU A 303 8.85 -8.92 9.05
C LEU A 303 10.38 -8.93 9.03
N VAL A 304 10.96 -9.90 9.71
CA VAL A 304 12.41 -10.12 9.74
C VAL A 304 12.76 -11.10 8.64
N VAL A 305 13.57 -10.68 7.67
CA VAL A 305 14.15 -11.54 6.64
C VAL A 305 15.62 -11.77 6.95
N ARG A 306 16.05 -13.03 7.00
CA ARG A 306 17.41 -13.43 7.34
C ARG A 306 18.05 -14.10 6.14
N CYS A 307 19.30 -13.75 5.88
CA CYS A 307 20.19 -14.48 4.99
C CYS A 307 21.26 -15.15 5.88
N GLU A 308 21.27 -16.47 5.89
CA GLU A 308 22.18 -17.28 6.68
C GLU A 308 23.32 -17.75 5.79
N SER A 309 24.55 -17.52 6.24
CA SER A 309 25.76 -17.93 5.53
C SER A 309 25.83 -19.45 5.43
N GLY A 310 25.87 -19.99 4.21
CA GLY A 310 26.16 -21.39 3.94
C GLY A 310 27.59 -21.59 3.43
N TRP A 311 27.82 -22.61 2.61
CA TRP A 311 29.16 -22.92 2.06
C TRP A 311 29.63 -21.93 0.98
N ALA A 312 28.76 -21.07 0.47
CA ALA A 312 29.14 -20.09 -0.54
C ALA A 312 29.82 -18.89 0.15
N THR A 313 31.16 -18.94 0.22
CA THR A 313 32.02 -17.97 0.93
C THR A 313 32.15 -16.59 0.25
N HIS A 314 31.53 -16.39 -0.91
CA HIS A 314 31.67 -15.17 -1.74
C HIS A 314 30.34 -14.58 -2.21
N ILE A 315 29.25 -14.82 -1.47
CA ILE A 315 27.97 -14.15 -1.75
C ILE A 315 27.86 -12.92 -0.85
N ASP A 316 28.16 -11.75 -1.42
CA ASP A 316 27.94 -10.47 -0.75
C ASP A 316 26.46 -10.04 -0.81
N ARG A 317 25.70 -10.57 -1.79
CA ARG A 317 24.28 -10.24 -2.03
C ARG A 317 23.50 -11.45 -2.53
N GLN A 318 22.34 -11.74 -1.94
CA GLN A 318 21.40 -12.77 -2.37
C GLN A 318 20.12 -12.08 -2.90
N GLN A 319 19.70 -12.39 -4.13
CA GLN A 319 18.44 -11.88 -4.66
C GLN A 319 17.26 -12.64 -4.03
N PHE A 320 16.20 -11.92 -3.73
CA PHE A 320 14.97 -12.51 -3.22
C PHE A 320 13.75 -11.68 -3.63
N ALA A 321 12.61 -12.34 -3.70
CA ALA A 321 11.29 -11.74 -3.85
C ALA A 321 10.47 -12.04 -2.60
N LEU A 322 9.72 -11.04 -2.14
CA LEU A 322 8.89 -11.13 -0.96
C LEU A 322 7.49 -10.62 -1.28
N VAL A 323 6.49 -11.44 -0.97
CA VAL A 323 5.07 -11.06 -1.08
C VAL A 323 4.43 -11.21 0.29
N VAL A 324 3.84 -10.14 0.79
CA VAL A 324 3.03 -10.14 2.01
C VAL A 324 1.59 -9.90 1.62
N GLU A 325 0.73 -10.84 1.95
CA GLU A 325 -0.71 -10.76 1.74
C GLU A 325 -1.39 -10.63 3.10
N LEU A 326 -2.30 -9.66 3.19
CA LEU A 326 -3.15 -9.43 4.34
C LEU A 326 -4.56 -9.88 3.97
N LEU A 327 -5.04 -10.93 4.64
CA LEU A 327 -6.38 -11.49 4.48
C LEU A 327 -7.19 -11.17 5.73
N HIS A 328 -8.45 -10.80 5.56
CA HIS A 328 -9.41 -10.72 6.65
C HIS A 328 -10.64 -11.52 6.27
N LYS A 329 -10.95 -12.54 7.07
CA LYS A 329 -12.02 -13.52 6.86
C LYS A 329 -13.35 -13.10 7.48
N ALA A 330 -13.45 -11.88 8.01
CA ALA A 330 -14.77 -11.36 8.34
C ALA A 330 -15.57 -11.25 7.05
N GLU A 331 -16.79 -11.78 7.05
CA GLU A 331 -17.83 -11.31 6.13
C GLU A 331 -18.13 -9.87 6.49
N VAL A 332 -17.30 -8.95 5.99
CA VAL A 332 -17.59 -7.54 6.10
C VAL A 332 -18.76 -7.32 5.14
N GLN A 333 -19.97 -7.20 5.69
CA GLN A 333 -21.13 -6.74 4.93
C GLN A 333 -20.96 -5.25 4.62
N LEU A 334 -19.98 -4.94 3.77
CA LEU A 334 -19.55 -3.60 3.37
C LEU A 334 -20.78 -2.79 2.92
N TYR A 335 -21.66 -3.42 2.16
CA TYR A 335 -22.91 -2.84 1.70
C TYR A 335 -23.86 -2.45 2.83
N GLU A 336 -24.13 -3.32 3.81
CA GLU A 336 -25.04 -3.04 4.92
C GLU A 336 -24.46 -2.01 5.91
N ARG A 337 -23.14 -2.00 6.15
CA ARG A 337 -22.49 -0.98 7.00
C ARG A 337 -22.51 0.40 6.37
N VAL A 338 -22.27 0.51 5.06
CA VAL A 338 -22.43 1.78 4.31
C VAL A 338 -23.89 2.22 4.34
N ARG A 339 -24.84 1.30 4.15
CA ARG A 339 -26.29 1.60 4.19
C ARG A 339 -26.79 2.04 5.57
N GLN A 340 -26.25 1.47 6.65
CA GLN A 340 -26.59 1.90 8.03
C GLN A 340 -26.08 3.32 8.33
N ARG A 341 -24.88 3.69 7.86
CA ARG A 341 -24.36 5.06 8.04
C ARG A 341 -25.19 6.10 7.30
N ILE A 342 -25.70 5.76 6.10
CA ILE A 342 -26.60 6.63 5.33
C ILE A 342 -27.96 6.78 6.02
N ARG A 343 -28.47 5.76 6.71
CA ARG A 343 -29.75 5.83 7.45
C ARG A 343 -29.67 6.58 8.77
N ILE A 344 -28.50 6.66 9.41
CA ILE A 344 -28.32 7.41 10.66
C ILE A 344 -28.21 8.93 10.40
N GLN A 345 -27.97 9.35 9.16
CA GLN A 345 -27.92 10.75 8.74
C GLN A 345 -29.22 11.25 8.05
N ALA A 346 -30.29 10.46 8.07
CA ALA A 346 -31.61 10.82 7.52
C ALA A 346 -32.60 11.23 8.62
#